data_AF-D8FF77-F1
#
_entry.id   AF-D8FF77-F1
#
_cell.length_a   1.000
_cell.length_b   1.000
_cell.length_c   1.000
_cell.angle_alpha   90.00
_cell.angle_beta   90.00
_cell.angle_gamma   90.00
#
_symmetry.space_group_name_H-M   'P 1'
#
loop_
_entity.id
_entity.type
_entity.pdbx_description
1 polymer ?
#
loop_
_entity_poly.entity_id
_entity_poly.type
_entity_poly.pdbx_seq_one_letter_code
_entity_poly.pdbx_strand_id
1 'polypeptide(L)'
;MAEETIRSWLKKYRKGGFDALLPKERTDKGETRKLPLEISDLLLEAKEKEPELTVPLLIKKVRASGNIPDDVRMPRSTVYKLLARHGLTRKITSPDRDHRRFAYLNAGDLFMS
;
A
#
# COMPACT_ATOMS: atom_id res chain seq x y z
N MET A 1 -31.94 -3.62 21.96
CA MET A 1 -31.10 -2.41 21.82
C MET A 1 -31.17 -1.64 23.12
N ALA A 2 -30.07 -1.02 23.56
CA ALA A 2 -30.05 -0.25 24.81
C ALA A 2 -30.70 1.13 24.61
N GLU A 3 -31.46 1.58 25.62
CA GLU A 3 -32.14 2.89 25.65
C GLU A 3 -31.16 4.06 25.41
N GLU A 4 -29.97 3.95 25.98
CA GLU A 4 -28.91 4.95 25.88
C GLU A 4 -28.39 5.15 24.44
N THR A 5 -28.41 4.08 23.64
CA THR A 5 -28.01 4.14 22.23
C THR A 5 -28.99 4.97 21.41
N ILE A 6 -30.30 4.79 21.63
CA ILE A 6 -31.36 5.55 20.93
C ILE A 6 -31.30 7.03 21.34
N ARG A 7 -31.14 7.31 22.64
CA ARG A 7 -31.01 8.68 23.16
C ARG A 7 -29.80 9.41 22.55
N SER A 8 -28.67 8.71 22.40
CA SER A 8 -27.46 9.23 21.75
C SER A 8 -27.67 9.56 20.26
N TRP A 9 -28.34 8.67 19.50
CA TRP A 9 -28.67 8.93 18.09
C TRP A 9 -29.62 10.11 17.94
N LEU A 10 -30.67 10.20 18.76
CA LEU A 10 -31.61 11.33 18.71
C LEU A 10 -30.90 12.66 18.97
N LYS A 11 -29.97 12.70 19.93
CA LYS A 11 -29.17 13.91 20.21
C LYS A 11 -28.28 14.30 19.02
N LYS A 12 -27.64 13.33 18.35
CA LYS A 12 -26.82 13.57 17.15
C LYS A 12 -27.68 14.07 15.98
N TYR A 13 -28.81 13.42 15.75
CA TYR A 13 -29.74 13.78 14.68
C TYR A 13 -30.29 15.20 14.86
N ARG A 14 -30.70 15.57 16.07
CA ARG A 14 -31.15 16.94 16.36
C ARG A 14 -30.07 18.00 16.14
N LYS A 15 -28.78 17.64 16.25
CA LYS A 15 -27.66 18.58 16.13
C LYS A 15 -27.17 18.75 14.68
N GLY A 16 -27.27 17.72 13.84
CA GLY A 16 -26.70 17.76 12.49
C GLY A 16 -27.41 16.89 11.47
N GLY A 17 -28.70 16.61 11.69
CA GLY A 17 -29.53 15.83 10.78
C GLY A 17 -29.03 14.40 10.59
N PHE A 18 -29.32 13.85 9.41
CA PHE A 18 -28.92 12.49 9.05
C PHE A 18 -27.39 12.33 8.97
N ASP A 19 -26.67 13.35 8.48
CA ASP A 19 -25.20 13.30 8.33
C ASP A 19 -24.48 13.10 9.67
N ALA A 20 -25.05 13.61 10.77
CA ALA A 20 -24.49 13.40 12.11
C ALA A 20 -24.62 11.95 12.63
N LEU A 21 -25.45 11.13 11.98
CA LEU A 21 -25.58 9.69 12.26
C LEU A 21 -24.60 8.85 11.44
N LEU A 22 -24.05 9.40 10.35
CA LEU A 22 -23.06 8.70 9.54
C LEU A 22 -21.81 8.42 10.37
N PRO A 23 -21.13 7.27 10.16
CA PRO A 23 -19.85 7.01 10.76
C PRO A 23 -18.89 8.15 10.43
N LYS A 24 -18.33 8.80 11.45
CA LYS A 24 -17.29 9.79 11.23
C LYS A 24 -16.09 9.10 10.58
N GLU A 25 -15.53 9.75 9.58
CA GLU A 25 -14.24 9.34 9.07
C GLU A 25 -13.21 9.39 10.19
N ARG A 26 -12.44 8.32 10.30
CA ARG A 26 -11.38 8.20 11.30
C ARG A 26 -10.32 9.27 11.04
N THR A 27 -10.00 10.09 12.05
CA THR A 27 -8.99 11.15 11.93
C THR A 27 -7.57 10.60 11.69
N ASP A 28 -7.31 9.36 12.12
CA ASP A 28 -6.05 8.62 11.91
C ASP A 28 -5.96 7.95 10.52
N LYS A 29 -6.94 8.17 9.63
CA LYS A 29 -7.01 7.56 8.30
C LYS A 29 -5.97 8.21 7.38
N GLY A 30 -4.72 7.76 7.48
CA GLY A 30 -3.64 8.30 6.64
C GLY A 30 -2.30 8.31 7.33
N GLU A 31 -2.26 8.68 8.60
CA GLU A 31 -1.02 8.84 9.35
C GLU A 31 -0.32 7.50 9.56
N THR A 32 0.83 7.36 8.92
CA THR A 32 1.75 6.26 9.11
C THR A 32 2.53 6.49 10.41
N ARG A 33 1.87 6.46 11.58
CA ARG A 33 2.55 6.54 12.90
C ARG A 33 3.63 5.47 13.11
N LYS A 34 3.71 4.49 12.20
CA LYS A 34 4.58 3.32 12.28
C LYS A 34 5.90 3.47 11.52
N LEU A 35 6.06 4.48 10.67
CA LEU A 35 7.26 4.62 9.85
C LEU A 35 7.80 6.06 9.95
N PRO A 36 9.02 6.26 10.45
CA PRO A 36 9.70 7.56 10.40
C PRO A 36 9.68 8.16 9.00
N LEU A 37 9.59 9.49 8.92
CA LEU A 37 9.51 10.22 7.64
C LEU A 37 10.74 9.95 6.77
N GLU A 38 11.94 10.02 7.36
CA GLU A 38 13.22 9.76 6.69
C GLU A 38 13.26 8.39 6.01
N ILE A 39 12.71 7.36 6.67
CA ILE A 39 12.66 6.00 6.11
C ILE A 39 11.63 5.91 4.99
N SER A 40 10.53 6.63 5.12
CA SER A 40 9.51 6.71 4.07
C SER A 40 10.13 7.30 2.80
N ASP A 41 10.87 8.40 2.93
CA ASP A 41 11.55 9.06 1.82
C ASP A 41 12.59 8.14 1.16
N LEU A 42 13.42 7.46 1.95
CA LEU A 42 14.38 6.47 1.43
C LEU A 42 13.71 5.34 0.65
N LEU A 43 12.57 4.83 1.12
CA LEU A 43 11.81 3.78 0.44
C LEU A 43 11.19 4.27 -0.87
N LEU A 44 10.69 5.51 -0.89
CA LEU A 44 10.13 6.13 -2.09
C LEU A 44 11.22 6.35 -3.14
N GLU A 45 12.34 6.98 -2.76
CA GLU A 45 13.47 7.20 -3.67
C GLU A 45 14.03 5.89 -4.23
N ALA A 46 14.23 4.88 -3.38
CA ALA A 46 14.76 3.60 -3.81
C ALA A 46 13.82 2.87 -4.78
N LYS A 47 12.50 3.04 -4.61
CA LYS A 47 11.49 2.47 -5.52
C LYS A 47 11.37 3.24 -6.83
N GLU A 48 11.54 4.56 -6.81
CA GLU A 48 11.59 5.39 -8.02
C GLU A 48 12.82 5.09 -8.87
N LYS A 49 13.99 4.92 -8.23
CA LYS A 49 15.25 4.54 -8.90
C LYS A 49 15.16 3.16 -9.55
N GLU A 50 14.48 2.20 -8.89
CA GLU A 50 14.30 0.83 -9.40
C GLU A 50 12.85 0.36 -9.28
N PRO A 51 11.98 0.72 -10.25
CA PRO A 51 10.55 0.40 -10.24
C PRO A 51 10.23 -1.09 -10.21
N GLU A 52 11.15 -1.96 -10.62
CA GLU A 52 10.96 -3.42 -10.65
C GLU A 52 11.11 -4.08 -9.27
N LEU A 53 11.68 -3.37 -8.28
CA LEU A 53 11.89 -3.96 -6.95
C LEU A 53 10.58 -4.33 -6.27
N THR A 54 10.46 -5.60 -5.89
CA THR A 54 9.35 -6.04 -5.03
C THR A 54 9.52 -5.46 -3.62
N VAL A 55 8.43 -5.32 -2.87
CA VAL A 55 8.47 -4.78 -1.49
C VAL A 55 9.50 -5.48 -0.60
N PRO A 56 9.64 -6.82 -0.59
CA PRO A 56 10.69 -7.49 0.19
C PRO A 56 12.12 -7.12 -0.24
N LEU A 57 12.38 -7.02 -1.55
CA LEU A 57 13.69 -6.64 -2.08
C LEU A 57 14.03 -5.19 -1.78
N LEU A 58 13.04 -4.30 -1.91
CA LEU A 58 13.18 -2.90 -1.54
C LEU A 58 13.58 -2.75 -0.07
N ILE A 59 12.88 -3.43 0.85
CA ILE A 59 13.22 -3.40 2.28
C ILE A 59 14.64 -3.93 2.52
N LYS A 60 15.00 -5.04 1.87
CA LYS A 60 16.36 -5.62 1.99
C LYS A 60 17.43 -4.64 1.51
N LYS A 61 17.19 -3.98 0.39
CA LYS A 61 18.12 -3.02 -0.22
C LYS A 61 18.29 -1.77 0.65
N VAL A 62 17.18 -1.20 1.13
CA VAL A 62 17.20 -0.01 1.99
C VAL A 62 17.87 -0.31 3.35
N ARG A 63 17.75 -1.53 3.88
CA ARG A 63 18.57 -1.95 5.03
C ARG A 63 20.06 -2.06 4.69
N ALA A 64 20.38 -2.62 3.52
CA ALA A 64 21.77 -2.80 3.09
C ALA A 64 22.48 -1.48 2.74
N SER A 65 21.75 -0.45 2.29
CA SER A 65 22.32 0.87 2.02
C SER A 65 22.71 1.67 3.27
N GLY A 66 22.42 1.14 4.47
CA GLY A 66 23.05 1.56 5.72
C GLY A 66 22.70 2.99 6.16
N ASN A 67 21.55 3.14 6.81
CA ASN A 67 21.26 4.26 7.73
C ASN A 67 19.96 4.04 8.54
N ILE A 68 19.54 2.78 8.67
CA ILE A 68 18.32 2.42 9.41
C ILE A 68 18.71 1.55 10.58
N PRO A 69 18.46 1.99 11.82
CA PRO A 69 18.65 1.16 13.01
C PRO A 69 17.84 -0.15 12.92
N ASP A 70 18.42 -1.25 13.41
CA ASP A 70 17.82 -2.59 13.27
C ASP A 70 16.49 -2.75 14.02
N ASP A 71 16.29 -1.98 15.07
CA ASP A 71 15.06 -1.89 15.86
C ASP A 71 13.91 -1.24 15.08
N VAL A 72 14.18 -0.49 14.01
CA VAL A 72 13.13 0.11 13.19
C VAL A 72 12.42 -0.96 12.38
N ARG A 73 11.15 -1.18 12.75
CA ARG A 73 10.29 -2.15 12.07
C ARG A 73 9.76 -1.58 10.76
N MET A 74 9.96 -2.31 9.67
CA MET A 74 9.39 -2.01 8.35
C MET A 74 8.44 -3.14 7.91
N PRO A 75 7.18 -3.19 8.41
CA PRO A 75 6.24 -4.21 7.99
C PRO A 75 5.93 -4.07 6.49
N ARG A 76 5.97 -5.19 5.76
CA ARG A 76 5.70 -5.24 4.31
C ARG A 76 4.38 -4.55 3.93
N SER A 77 3.33 -4.73 4.73
CA SER A 77 2.01 -4.10 4.49
C SER A 77 2.03 -2.59 4.66
N THR A 78 2.90 -2.05 5.52
CA THR A 78 3.05 -0.60 5.74
C THR A 78 3.80 0.00 4.57
N VAL A 79 4.91 -0.62 4.17
CA VAL A 79 5.70 -0.22 2.98
C VAL A 79 4.83 -0.30 1.72
N TYR A 80 4.08 -1.37 1.53
CA TYR A 80 3.17 -1.49 0.38
C TYR A 80 2.12 -0.35 0.35
N LYS A 81 1.49 -0.03 1.48
CA LYS A 81 0.52 1.07 1.56
C LYS A 81 1.15 2.43 1.29
N LEU A 82 2.37 2.65 1.77
CA LEU A 82 3.16 3.84 1.44
C LEU A 82 3.33 3.95 -0.08
N LEU A 83 3.92 2.92 -0.71
CA LEU A 83 4.13 2.92 -2.16
C LEU A 83 2.82 3.09 -2.96
N ALA A 84 1.74 2.44 -2.53
CA ALA A 84 0.44 2.50 -3.19
C ALA A 84 -0.16 3.92 -3.15
N ARG A 85 -0.02 4.63 -2.01
CA ARG A 85 -0.46 6.03 -1.89
C ARG A 85 0.31 6.97 -2.81
N HIS A 86 1.58 6.66 -3.06
CA HIS A 86 2.43 7.41 -3.99
C HIS A 86 2.37 6.89 -5.44
N GLY A 87 1.49 5.92 -5.75
CA GLY A 87 1.33 5.38 -7.10
C GLY A 87 2.48 4.46 -7.58
N LEU A 88 3.44 4.15 -6.71
CA LEU A 88 4.66 3.39 -7.03
C LEU A 88 4.48 1.86 -7.01
N THR A 89 3.26 1.36 -6.92
CA THR A 89 2.95 -0.08 -7.00
C THR A 89 2.53 -0.55 -8.39
N ARG A 90 2.36 0.37 -9.35
CA ARG A 90 1.93 0.02 -10.70
C ARG A 90 3.04 -0.77 -11.38
N LYS A 91 2.73 -2.00 -11.83
CA LYS A 91 3.65 -2.77 -12.67
C LYS A 91 3.79 -2.04 -14.01
N ILE A 92 5.03 -1.92 -14.49
CA ILE A 92 5.28 -1.58 -15.88
C ILE A 92 4.90 -2.84 -16.68
N THR A 93 3.66 -2.86 -17.18
CA THR A 93 3.19 -3.96 -18.02
C THR A 93 3.88 -3.85 -19.37
N SER A 94 4.75 -4.82 -19.70
CA SER A 94 5.11 -5.07 -21.09
C SER A 94 3.85 -5.50 -21.86
N PRO A 95 3.72 -5.18 -23.17
CA PRO A 95 2.57 -5.62 -23.95
C PRO A 95 2.32 -7.12 -23.76
N ASP A 96 1.03 -7.45 -23.65
CA ASP A 96 0.45 -8.74 -23.27
C ASP A 96 1.18 -9.91 -23.96
N ARG A 97 2.08 -10.58 -23.23
CA ARG A 97 2.58 -11.89 -23.63
C ARG A 97 1.50 -12.88 -23.26
N ASP A 98 0.98 -13.63 -24.24
CA ASP A 98 -0.01 -14.68 -23.97
C ASP A 98 0.55 -15.64 -22.90
N HIS A 99 -0.09 -15.63 -21.72
CA HIS A 99 0.32 -16.41 -20.56
C HIS A 99 -0.29 -17.82 -20.55
N ARG A 100 -1.08 -18.20 -21.56
CA ARG A 100 -1.60 -19.56 -21.67
C ARG A 100 -0.45 -20.54 -21.86
N ARG A 101 -0.49 -21.67 -21.15
CA ARG A 101 0.44 -22.76 -21.38
C ARG A 101 0.38 -23.17 -22.85
N PHE A 102 1.54 -23.25 -23.50
CA PHE A 102 1.70 -23.60 -24.90
C PHE A 102 1.22 -22.57 -25.93
N ALA A 103 0.88 -21.34 -25.52
CA ALA A 103 0.64 -20.26 -26.47
C ALA A 103 1.97 -19.60 -26.86
N TYR A 104 2.41 -19.83 -28.08
CA TYR A 104 3.61 -19.23 -28.65
C TYR A 104 3.25 -18.43 -29.90
N LEU A 105 4.03 -17.40 -30.19
CA LEU A 105 3.79 -16.53 -31.34
C LEU A 105 4.08 -17.27 -32.66
N ASN A 106 5.15 -18.06 -32.70
CA ASN A 106 5.57 -18.80 -33.89
C ASN A 106 5.64 -20.30 -33.64
N ALA A 107 5.51 -21.07 -34.72
CA ALA A 107 5.80 -22.50 -34.70
C ALA A 107 7.31 -22.72 -34.41
N GLY A 108 7.62 -23.60 -33.46
CA GLY A 108 9.00 -23.94 -33.06
C GLY A 108 9.46 -23.30 -31.74
N ASP A 109 8.81 -22.24 -31.28
CA ASP A 109 9.16 -21.53 -30.03
C ASP A 109 9.04 -22.42 -28.77
N LEU A 110 8.21 -23.48 -28.82
CA LEU A 110 8.05 -24.45 -27.73
C LEU A 110 9.33 -25.24 -27.43
N PHE A 111 10.17 -25.49 -28.42
CA PHE A 111 11.30 -26.41 -28.30
C PHE A 111 12.64 -25.71 -27.97
N MET A 112 12.68 -24.38 -27.93
CA MET A 112 13.91 -23.59 -27.71
C MET A 112 14.07 -23.00 -26.28
N SER A 113 13.37 -23.54 -25.28
CA SER A 113 13.52 -23.13 -23.86
C SER A 113 14.37 -24.08 -23.05
#